data_AF-A0A423UPG5-F1
#
_entry.id   AF-A0A423UPG5-F1
#
_cell.length_a   1.000
_cell.length_b   1.000
_cell.length_c   1.000
_cell.angle_alpha   90.00
_cell.angle_beta   90.00
_cell.angle_gamma   90.00
#
_symmetry.space_group_name_H-M   'P 1'
#
loop_
_entity.id
_entity.type
_entity.pdbx_description
1 polymer ?
#
loop_
_entity_poly.entity_id
_entity_poly.type
_entity_poly.pdbx_seq_one_letter_code
_entity_poly.pdbx_strand_id
1 'polypeptide(L)'
;MDVKYGYIAAEQRFFFLLSLIDVYDRSIIDYHMGLSCEGKHAAQILQRALWKRRLFEKDQLPVVRTDNGPQFISHAFEEACLE
;
A
#
# COMPACT_ATOMS: atom_id res chain seq x y z
N MET A 1 -1.71 6.06 -0.67
CA MET A 1 -0.62 5.09 -0.91
C MET A 1 0.10 5.51 -2.17
N ASP A 2 1.42 5.28 -2.23
CA ASP A 2 2.24 5.77 -3.34
C ASP A 2 3.33 4.76 -3.69
N VAL A 3 3.57 4.56 -4.98
CA VAL A 3 4.59 3.65 -5.50
C VAL A 3 5.78 4.46 -5.99
N LYS A 4 6.96 4.03 -5.57
CA LYS A 4 8.25 4.44 -6.11
C LYS A 4 8.96 3.21 -6.66
N TYR A 5 9.89 3.41 -7.58
CA TYR A 5 10.76 2.36 -8.08
C TYR A 5 12.21 2.81 -8.04
N GLY A 6 13.11 1.85 -7.87
CA GLY A 6 14.55 2.08 -7.90
C GLY A 6 15.23 0.98 -8.73
N TYR A 7 16.43 1.29 -9.23
CA TYR A 7 17.24 0.35 -9.99
C TYR A 7 18.46 -0.09 -9.17
N ILE A 8 18.69 -1.39 -9.07
CA ILE A 8 19.83 -1.98 -8.37
C ILE A 8 20.88 -2.33 -9.43
N ALA A 9 21.91 -1.49 -9.55
CA ALA A 9 22.92 -1.64 -10.60
C ALA A 9 23.67 -2.99 -10.55
N ALA A 10 24.03 -3.48 -9.37
CA ALA A 10 24.72 -4.75 -9.22
C ALA A 10 23.86 -5.96 -9.66
N GLU A 11 22.54 -5.84 -9.54
CA GLU A 11 21.57 -6.92 -9.83
C GLU A 11 20.88 -6.76 -11.19
N GLN A 12 21.21 -5.68 -11.91
CA GLN A 12 20.63 -5.28 -13.19
C GLN A 12 19.10 -5.33 -13.21
N ARG A 13 18.44 -4.94 -12.11
CA ARG A 13 16.98 -5.07 -11.95
C ARG A 13 16.35 -3.91 -11.20
N PHE A 14 15.06 -3.70 -11.46
CA PHE A 14 14.23 -2.77 -10.71
C PHE A 14 13.64 -3.42 -9.46
N PHE A 15 13.37 -2.59 -8.45
CA PHE A 15 12.49 -2.92 -7.33
C PHE A 15 11.45 -1.82 -7.16
N PHE A 16 10.35 -2.18 -6.52
CA PHE A 16 9.24 -1.29 -6.21
C PHE A 16 9.15 -1.11 -4.70
N LEU A 17 8.84 0.11 -4.28
CA LEU A 17 8.53 0.49 -2.91
C LEU A 17 7.14 1.11 -2.91
N LEU A 18 6.16 0.39 -2.35
CA LEU A 18 4.82 0.89 -2.10
C LEU A 18 4.72 1.32 -0.64
N SER A 19 4.42 2.60 -0.40
CA SER A 19 4.31 3.17 0.95
C SER A 19 2.87 3.59 1.26
N LEU A 20 2.39 3.24 2.46
CA LEU A 20 1.16 3.76 3.02
C LEU A 20 1.50 4.87 4.02
N ILE A 21 1.15 6.10 3.64
CA ILE A 21 1.51 7.32 4.37
C ILE A 21 0.27 7.85 5.07
N ASP A 22 0.40 8.16 6.35
CA ASP A 22 -0.56 8.96 7.08
C ASP A 22 -0.39 10.44 6.71
N VAL A 23 -1.43 11.07 6.18
CA VAL A 23 -1.35 12.46 5.69
C VAL A 23 -1.21 13.47 6.84
N TYR A 24 -1.72 13.15 8.03
CA TYR A 24 -1.69 14.06 9.17
C TYR A 24 -0.29 14.17 9.78
N ASP A 25 0.31 13.03 10.14
CA ASP A 25 1.61 12.99 10.81
C ASP A 25 2.80 12.71 9.87
N ARG A 26 2.52 12.47 8.58
CA ARG A 26 3.49 12.19 7.50
C ARG A 26 4.31 10.91 7.71
N SER A 27 3.94 10.06 8.66
CA SER A 27 4.62 8.80 8.89
C SER A 27 4.26 7.77 7.82
N ILE A 28 5.23 6.91 7.49
CA ILE A 28 4.99 5.69 6.72
C ILE A 28 4.52 4.63 7.73
N ILE A 29 3.23 4.28 7.69
CA ILE A 29 2.65 3.31 8.61
C ILE A 29 3.10 1.89 8.25
N ASP A 30 3.10 1.59 6.96
CA ASP A 30 3.59 0.32 6.41
C ASP A 30 4.09 0.49 4.97
N TYR A 31 4.85 -0.49 4.52
CA TYR A 31 5.38 -0.53 3.16
C TYR A 31 5.54 -1.96 2.63
N HIS A 32 5.55 -2.07 1.32
CA HIS A 32 5.96 -3.27 0.58
C HIS A 32 7.17 -2.93 -0.28
N MET A 33 8.21 -3.76 -0.21
CA MET A 33 9.38 -3.67 -1.06
C MET A 33 9.59 -5.00 -1.77
N GLY A 34 9.62 -5.00 -3.11
CA GLY A 34 9.74 -6.23 -3.87
C GLY A 34 10.02 -6.01 -5.35
N LEU A 35 10.31 -7.10 -6.06
CA LEU A 35 10.54 -7.09 -7.51
C LEU A 35 9.23 -6.95 -8.31
N SER A 36 8.08 -7.17 -7.67
CA SER A 36 6.75 -6.84 -8.20
C SER A 36 5.94 -6.04 -7.17
N CYS A 37 4.94 -5.31 -7.66
CA CYS A 37 4.01 -4.53 -6.84
C CYS A 37 2.58 -4.68 -7.38
N GLU A 38 1.97 -5.83 -7.10
CA GLU A 38 0.58 -6.16 -7.43
C GLU A 38 -0.43 -5.69 -6.36
N GLY A 39 -1.73 -5.70 -6.70
CA GLY A 39 -2.82 -5.31 -5.80
C GLY A 39 -2.90 -6.08 -4.49
N LYS A 40 -2.52 -7.37 -4.48
CA LYS A 40 -2.42 -8.17 -3.24
C LYS A 40 -1.45 -7.57 -2.23
N HIS A 41 -0.35 -6.96 -2.68
CA HIS A 41 0.60 -6.30 -1.79
C HIS A 41 0.01 -5.01 -1.23
N ALA A 42 -0.75 -4.27 -2.05
CA ALA A 42 -1.48 -3.08 -1.61
C ALA A 42 -2.52 -3.43 -0.54
N ALA A 43 -3.31 -4.48 -0.77
CA ALA A 43 -4.30 -4.98 0.18
C ALA A 43 -3.63 -5.40 1.51
N GLN A 44 -2.55 -6.17 1.43
CA GLN A 44 -1.83 -6.65 2.61
C GLN A 44 -1.26 -5.50 3.47
N ILE A 45 -0.66 -4.48 2.85
CA ILE A 45 -0.12 -3.35 3.63
C ILE A 45 -1.24 -2.46 4.18
N LEU A 46 -2.40 -2.36 3.51
CA LEU A 46 -3.56 -1.62 4.02
C LEU A 46 -4.09 -2.29 5.29
N GLN A 47 -4.34 -3.61 5.24
CA GLN A 47 -4.76 -4.38 6.41
C GLN A 47 -3.75 -4.26 7.57
N ARG A 48 -2.45 -4.43 7.30
CA ARG A 48 -1.42 -4.28 8.34
C ARG A 48 -1.35 -2.86 8.92
N ALA A 49 -1.57 -1.83 8.09
CA ALA A 49 -1.60 -0.45 8.55
C ALA A 49 -2.79 -0.17 9.48
N LEU A 50 -3.98 -0.65 9.12
CA LEU A 50 -5.17 -0.58 9.98
C LEU A 50 -4.94 -1.30 11.30
N TRP A 51 -4.24 -2.45 11.29
CA TRP A 51 -3.89 -3.19 12.51
C TRP A 51 -3.00 -2.36 13.42
N LYS A 52 -1.90 -1.83 12.87
CA LYS A 52 -0.92 -1.01 13.60
C LYS A 52 -1.55 0.24 14.23
N ARG A 53 -2.52 0.85 13.54
CA ARG A 53 -3.27 2.02 14.02
C ARG A 53 -4.48 1.67 14.88
N ARG A 54 -4.79 0.37 15.06
CA ARG A 54 -5.96 -0.14 15.82
C ARG A 54 -7.29 0.38 15.28
N LEU A 55 -7.48 0.29 13.97
CA LEU A 55 -8.63 0.86 13.23
C LEU A 55 -9.61 -0.17 12.65
N PHE A 56 -9.46 -1.47 12.90
CA PHE A 56 -10.31 -2.53 12.32
C PHE A 56 -11.76 -2.58 12.82
N GLU A 57 -12.06 -1.98 13.97
CA GLU A 57 -13.39 -2.06 14.62
C GLU A 57 -13.98 -0.66 14.85
N LYS A 58 -13.72 0.26 13.93
CA LYS A 58 -14.19 1.65 14.03
C LYS A 58 -15.35 1.88 13.08
N ASP A 59 -16.41 2.50 13.58
CA ASP A 59 -17.56 2.94 12.77
C ASP A 59 -17.14 3.88 11.62
N GLN A 60 -16.01 4.56 11.78
CA GLN A 60 -15.43 5.44 10.78
C GLN A 60 -14.03 4.96 10.38
N LEU A 61 -13.93 4.44 9.16
CA LEU A 61 -12.67 4.06 8.53
C LEU A 61 -11.97 5.27 7.88
N PRO A 62 -10.63 5.24 7.74
CA PRO A 62 -9.89 6.29 7.05
C PRO A 62 -10.18 6.26 5.54
N VAL A 63 -10.15 7.44 4.92
CA VAL A 63 -10.20 7.54 3.46
C VAL A 63 -8.83 7.21 2.86
N VAL A 64 -8.77 6.19 2.03
CA VAL A 64 -7.57 5.82 1.28
C VAL A 64 -7.54 6.57 -0.05
N ARG A 65 -6.47 7.32 -0.31
CA ARG A 65 -6.23 8.01 -1.59
C ARG A 65 -5.07 7.37 -2.34
N THR A 66 -5.30 7.03 -3.61
CA THR A 66 -4.32 6.47 -4.54
C THR A 66 -4.47 7.13 -5.91
N ASP A 67 -3.55 6.85 -6.84
CA ASP A 67 -3.79 7.03 -8.26
C ASP A 67 -4.52 5.80 -8.85
N ASN A 68 -4.72 5.79 -10.17
CA ASN A 68 -5.34 4.68 -10.90
C ASN A 68 -4.31 3.63 -11.36
N GLY A 69 -3.19 3.49 -10.65
CA GLY A 69 -2.22 2.43 -10.91
C GLY A 69 -2.88 1.05 -10.87
N PRO A 70 -2.40 0.07 -11.66
CA PRO A 70 -3.04 -1.25 -11.79
C PRO A 70 -3.23 -1.99 -10.46
N GLN A 71 -2.33 -1.78 -9.50
CA GLN A 71 -2.41 -2.31 -8.14
C GLN A 71 -3.60 -1.75 -7.34
N PHE A 72 -4.07 -0.54 -7.64
CA PHE A 72 -5.14 0.14 -6.91
C PHE A 72 -6.50 0.01 -7.58
N ILE A 73 -6.55 -0.31 -8.87
CA ILE A 73 -7.80 -0.60 -9.60
C ILE A 73 -8.05 -2.11 -9.80
N SER A 74 -7.23 -2.96 -9.17
CA SER A 74 -7.39 -4.41 -9.25
C SER A 74 -8.51 -4.91 -8.35
N HIS A 75 -9.22 -5.96 -8.76
CA HIS A 75 -10.25 -6.63 -7.95
C HIS A 75 -9.73 -7.02 -6.55
N ALA A 76 -8.50 -7.54 -6.45
CA ALA A 76 -7.91 -7.93 -5.17
C ALA A 76 -7.76 -6.76 -4.17
N PHE A 77 -7.55 -5.53 -4.66
CA PHE A 77 -7.46 -4.35 -3.80
C PHE A 77 -8.83 -3.76 -3.49
N GLU A 78 -9.74 -3.78 -4.47
CA GLU A 78 -11.13 -3.37 -4.31
C GLU A 78 -11.84 -4.22 -3.25
N GLU A 79 -11.73 -5.55 -3.34
CA GLU A 79 -12.29 -6.49 -2.35
C GLU A 79 -11.79 -6.19 -0.95
N ALA A 80 -10.48 -5.99 -0.78
CA ALA A 80 -9.88 -5.66 0.52
C ALA A 80 -10.30 -4.28 1.08
N CYS A 81 -10.86 -3.39 0.27
CA CYS A 81 -11.42 -2.11 0.74
C CYS A 81 -12.91 -2.21 1.12
N LEU A 82 -13.57 -3.29 0.74
CA LEU A 82 -14.98 -3.58 1.08
C LEU A 82 -15.11 -4.43 2.37
N GLU A 83 -14.02 -5.09 2.77
CA GLU A 83 -13.87 -5.81 4.05
C GLU A 83 -13.62 -4.87 5.23
#